data_AF-A0A2E8HGQ4-F1
#
_entry.id   AF-A0A2E8HGQ4-F1
#
_cell.length_a   1.000
_cell.length_b   1.000
_cell.length_c   1.000
_cell.angle_alpha   90.00
_cell.angle_beta   90.00
_cell.angle_gamma   90.00
#
_symmetry.space_group_name_H-M   'P 1'
#
loop_
_entity.id
_entity.type
_entity.pdbx_description
1 polymer ?
#
loop_
_entity_poly.entity_id
_entity_poly.type
_entity_poly.pdbx_seq_one_letter_code
_entity_poly.pdbx_strand_id
1 'polypeptide(L)'
;AEVIVHAQPHAQPPAAEEDPDGIEWLDLVARGTYVLTTAACDVGIGRIVLISQLKLMEDYAEDLAVRSFWLPLPKADVPGLAPYTAELVCREISRTGRIEVTCLRFGDLDAAEGTSSEDAVKEVADAIQRKSPDRGHSWTLHHVATAGRFAGGRG
;
A
#
# COMPACT_ATOMS: atom_id res chain seq x y z
N ALA A 1 0.96 16.60 12.19
CA ALA A 1 1.42 15.20 12.33
C ALA A 1 2.80 15.11 11.70
N GLU A 2 3.72 14.32 12.24
CA GLU A 2 5.04 14.11 11.62
C GLU A 2 5.01 13.00 10.56
N VAL A 3 4.01 12.12 10.64
CA VAL A 3 3.78 10.99 9.73
C VAL A 3 2.27 10.83 9.53
N ILE A 4 1.83 10.50 8.32
CA ILE A 4 0.44 10.07 8.04
C ILE A 4 0.43 8.56 7.81
N VAL A 5 -0.55 7.86 8.39
CA VAL A 5 -0.88 6.47 8.02
C VAL A 5 -2.10 6.52 7.10
N HIS A 6 -1.91 6.14 5.83
CA HIS A 6 -2.96 6.13 4.81
C HIS A 6 -3.43 4.70 4.56
N ALA A 7 -4.62 4.36 5.04
CA ALA A 7 -5.17 3.01 5.02
C ALA A 7 -6.38 2.82 4.09
N GLN A 8 -6.80 3.87 3.39
CA GLN A 8 -7.98 3.81 2.52
C GLN A 8 -7.92 2.69 1.46
N PRO A 9 -6.76 2.40 0.82
CA PRO A 9 -6.72 1.32 -0.16
C PRO A 9 -6.92 -0.07 0.45
N HIS A 10 -6.79 -0.22 1.77
CA HIS A 10 -7.07 -1.45 2.52
C HIS A 10 -8.51 -1.53 3.04
N ALA A 11 -9.32 -0.48 2.87
CA ALA A 11 -10.72 -0.50 3.26
C ALA A 11 -11.55 -1.38 2.32
N GLN A 12 -12.71 -1.82 2.81
CA GLN A 12 -13.64 -2.62 2.02
C GLN A 12 -14.30 -1.73 0.95
N PRO A 13 -14.31 -2.15 -0.33
CA PRO A 13 -15.05 -1.43 -1.36
C PRO A 13 -16.56 -1.46 -1.08
N PRO A 14 -17.33 -0.52 -1.64
CA PRO A 14 -18.80 -0.58 -1.61
C PRO A 14 -19.31 -1.89 -2.21
N ALA A 15 -20.57 -2.22 -1.91
CA ALA A 15 -21.20 -3.40 -2.47
C ALA A 15 -21.30 -3.29 -4.00
N ALA A 16 -21.24 -4.43 -4.70
CA ALA A 16 -21.29 -4.44 -6.17
C ALA A 16 -22.59 -3.85 -6.73
N GLU A 17 -23.67 -3.87 -5.95
CA GLU A 17 -24.93 -3.21 -6.32
C GLU A 17 -24.84 -1.67 -6.32
N GLU A 18 -23.93 -1.11 -5.53
CA GLU A 18 -23.74 0.34 -5.38
C GLU A 18 -22.75 0.89 -6.41
N ASP A 19 -21.69 0.14 -6.74
CA ASP A 19 -20.67 0.50 -7.75
C ASP A 19 -20.30 -0.73 -8.59
N PRO A 20 -21.14 -1.11 -9.58
CA PRO A 20 -21.00 -2.37 -10.32
C PRO A 20 -19.69 -2.51 -11.09
N ASP A 21 -19.19 -1.39 -11.60
CA ASP A 21 -17.95 -1.33 -12.37
C ASP A 21 -16.74 -0.90 -11.51
N GLY A 22 -16.96 -0.56 -10.23
CA GLY A 22 -15.92 -0.12 -9.31
C GLY A 22 -15.33 1.25 -9.63
N ILE A 23 -15.98 2.04 -10.48
CA ILE A 23 -15.44 3.30 -11.00
C ILE A 23 -15.33 4.32 -9.87
N GLU A 24 -16.37 4.42 -9.04
CA GLU A 24 -16.39 5.37 -7.93
C GLU A 24 -15.33 4.99 -6.89
N TRP A 25 -15.17 3.70 -6.60
CA TRP A 25 -14.14 3.22 -5.69
C TRP A 25 -12.73 3.48 -6.22
N LEU A 26 -12.47 3.18 -7.49
CA LEU A 26 -11.17 3.41 -8.11
C LEU A 26 -10.83 4.91 -8.15
N ASP A 27 -11.79 5.77 -8.47
CA ASP A 27 -11.59 7.22 -8.40
C ASP A 27 -11.32 7.66 -6.96
N LEU A 28 -12.11 7.21 -5.99
CA LEU A 28 -11.91 7.54 -4.58
C LEU A 28 -10.51 7.16 -4.11
N VAL A 29 -10.02 5.95 -4.43
CA VAL A 29 -8.69 5.48 -4.04
C VAL A 29 -7.58 6.26 -4.75
N ALA A 30 -7.64 6.42 -6.06
CA ALA A 30 -6.61 7.12 -6.82
C ALA A 30 -6.59 8.62 -6.47
N ARG A 31 -7.73 9.30 -6.61
CA ARG A 31 -7.89 10.74 -6.35
C ARG A 31 -7.73 11.06 -4.88
N GLY A 32 -8.28 10.26 -3.98
CA GLY A 32 -8.15 10.44 -2.53
C GLY A 32 -6.70 10.35 -2.09
N THR A 33 -5.96 9.35 -2.58
CA THR A 33 -4.52 9.22 -2.32
C THR A 33 -3.74 10.43 -2.86
N TYR A 34 -4.08 10.92 -4.06
CA TYR A 34 -3.44 12.10 -4.65
C TYR A 34 -3.69 13.36 -3.82
N VAL A 35 -4.95 13.62 -3.46
CA VAL A 35 -5.34 14.79 -2.65
C VAL A 35 -4.66 14.76 -1.30
N LEU A 36 -4.70 13.63 -0.60
CA LEU A 36 -4.06 13.46 0.70
C LEU A 36 -2.55 13.68 0.63
N THR A 37 -1.88 13.05 -0.34
CA THR A 37 -0.42 13.14 -0.48
C THR A 37 0.02 14.56 -0.84
N THR A 38 -0.72 15.23 -1.73
CA THR A 38 -0.43 16.61 -2.13
C THR A 38 -0.64 17.58 -0.97
N ALA A 39 -1.78 17.46 -0.27
CA ALA A 39 -2.06 18.27 0.90
C ALA A 39 -1.01 18.08 2.00
N ALA A 40 -0.56 16.84 2.23
CA ALA A 40 0.52 16.53 3.15
C ALA A 40 1.82 17.28 2.77
N CYS A 41 2.20 17.25 1.50
CA CYS A 41 3.36 17.98 0.99
C CYS A 41 3.23 19.49 1.16
N ASP A 42 2.02 20.05 1.02
CA ASP A 42 1.78 21.50 1.09
C ASP A 42 1.84 22.04 2.53
N VAL A 43 1.45 21.22 3.51
CA VAL A 43 1.58 21.56 4.94
C VAL A 43 2.92 21.10 5.56
N GLY A 44 3.83 20.58 4.74
CA GLY A 44 5.19 20.20 5.16
C GLY A 44 5.29 18.85 5.88
N ILE A 45 4.32 17.95 5.73
CA ILE A 45 4.43 16.57 6.22
C ILE A 45 5.35 15.79 5.27
N GLY A 46 6.49 15.34 5.80
CA GLY A 46 7.53 14.69 5.01
C GLY A 46 7.41 13.18 4.87
N ARG A 47 6.45 12.52 5.53
CA ARG A 47 6.40 11.04 5.61
C ARG A 47 4.97 10.49 5.57
N ILE A 48 4.77 9.45 4.77
CA ILE A 48 3.54 8.64 4.70
C ILE A 48 3.87 7.16 4.88
N VAL A 49 3.08 6.46 5.68
CA VAL A 49 2.97 5.00 5.67
C VAL A 49 1.71 4.65 4.89
N LEU A 50 1.87 4.08 3.70
CA LEU A 50 0.78 3.62 2.85
C LEU A 50 0.48 2.15 3.19
N ILE A 51 -0.74 1.85 3.61
CA ILE A 51 -1.22 0.48 3.77
C ILE A 51 -1.89 0.07 2.47
N SER A 52 -1.18 -0.74 1.70
CA SER A 52 -1.59 -1.36 0.44
C SER A 52 -2.00 -2.83 0.67
N GLN A 53 -2.25 -3.58 -0.40
CA GLN A 53 -2.69 -4.97 -0.35
C GLN A 53 -1.82 -5.90 -1.20
N LEU A 54 -1.73 -7.18 -0.83
CA LEU A 54 -1.11 -8.23 -1.64
C LEU A 54 -2.02 -8.70 -2.79
N LYS A 55 -3.30 -8.30 -2.79
CA LYS A 55 -4.26 -8.53 -3.90
C LYS A 55 -3.69 -8.18 -5.27
N LEU A 56 -2.92 -7.09 -5.38
CA LEU A 56 -2.28 -6.66 -6.63
C LEU A 56 -1.13 -7.58 -7.13
N MET A 57 -0.79 -8.62 -6.36
CA MET A 57 0.21 -9.64 -6.72
C MET A 57 -0.44 -11.00 -6.98
N GLU A 58 -1.76 -11.12 -6.85
CA GLU A 58 -2.43 -12.43 -6.83
C GLU A 58 -2.40 -13.16 -8.17
N ASP A 59 -2.25 -12.45 -9.29
CA ASP A 59 -2.31 -13.04 -10.63
C ASP A 59 -1.03 -13.81 -11.02
N TYR A 60 0.03 -13.74 -10.19
CA TYR A 60 1.16 -14.67 -10.30
C TYR A 60 0.72 -16.09 -9.91
N ALA A 61 1.26 -17.10 -10.61
CA ALA A 61 1.01 -18.50 -10.30
C ALA A 61 1.24 -18.84 -8.82
N GLU A 62 0.39 -19.71 -8.27
CA GLU A 62 0.31 -20.01 -6.82
C GLU A 62 1.56 -20.71 -6.28
N ASP A 63 2.29 -21.44 -7.14
CA ASP A 63 3.51 -22.17 -6.79
C ASP A 63 4.76 -21.28 -6.71
N LEU A 64 4.64 -19.99 -7.03
CA LEU A 64 5.74 -19.03 -6.98
C LEU A 64 5.81 -18.32 -5.62
N ALA A 65 7.00 -18.32 -5.02
CA ALA A 65 7.31 -17.46 -3.87
C ALA A 65 7.58 -16.02 -4.34
N VAL A 66 6.52 -15.22 -4.45
CA VAL A 66 6.56 -13.86 -4.98
C VAL A 66 7.14 -12.90 -3.93
N ARG A 67 8.10 -12.06 -4.34
CA ARG A 67 8.81 -11.13 -3.46
C ARG A 67 8.44 -9.68 -3.73
N SER A 68 8.73 -8.79 -2.77
CA SER A 68 8.41 -7.36 -2.83
C SER A 68 9.06 -6.60 -3.99
N PHE A 69 10.20 -7.08 -4.50
CA PHE A 69 10.87 -6.50 -5.66
C PHE A 69 10.25 -6.91 -7.02
N TRP A 70 9.29 -7.84 -7.02
CA TRP A 70 8.58 -8.24 -8.24
C TRP A 70 7.65 -7.12 -8.67
N LEU A 71 7.47 -6.98 -9.99
CA LEU A 71 6.52 -6.03 -10.55
C LEU A 71 5.09 -6.39 -10.09
N PRO A 72 4.24 -5.40 -9.77
CA PRO A 72 2.81 -5.63 -9.62
C PRO A 72 2.20 -6.34 -10.84
N LEU A 73 1.31 -7.29 -10.57
CA LEU A 73 0.50 -7.97 -11.58
C LEU A 73 -0.95 -8.05 -11.06
N PRO A 74 -1.66 -6.91 -11.00
CA PRO A 74 -3.02 -6.87 -10.51
C PRO A 74 -3.96 -7.53 -11.52
N LYS A 75 -4.97 -8.22 -11.02
CA LYS A 75 -6.14 -8.58 -11.84
C LYS A 75 -6.85 -7.31 -12.30
N ALA A 76 -7.53 -7.41 -13.43
CA ALA A 76 -8.37 -6.33 -13.96
C ALA A 76 -9.71 -6.23 -13.21
N ASP A 77 -9.64 -6.19 -11.89
CA ASP A 77 -10.77 -6.07 -10.97
C ASP A 77 -10.48 -5.01 -9.90
N VAL A 78 -11.52 -4.61 -9.17
CA VAL A 78 -11.44 -3.56 -8.16
C VAL A 78 -10.44 -3.90 -7.04
N PRO A 79 -10.44 -5.11 -6.45
CA PRO A 79 -9.50 -5.46 -5.39
C PRO A 79 -8.03 -5.45 -5.82
N GLY A 80 -7.72 -5.79 -7.07
CA GLY A 80 -6.37 -5.70 -7.62
C GLY A 80 -5.96 -4.28 -8.00
N LEU A 81 -6.85 -3.56 -8.69
CA LEU A 81 -6.52 -2.24 -9.25
C LEU A 81 -6.51 -1.12 -8.22
N ALA A 82 -7.39 -1.13 -7.22
CA ALA A 82 -7.47 -0.09 -6.19
C ALA A 82 -6.15 0.12 -5.41
N PRO A 83 -5.56 -0.90 -4.77
CA PRO A 83 -4.27 -0.72 -4.09
C PRO A 83 -3.15 -0.35 -5.08
N TYR A 84 -3.20 -0.86 -6.32
CA TYR A 84 -2.21 -0.54 -7.34
C TYR A 84 -2.24 0.94 -7.75
N THR A 85 -3.41 1.55 -7.94
CA THR A 85 -3.50 2.98 -8.27
C THR A 85 -3.00 3.87 -7.14
N ALA A 86 -3.30 3.53 -5.88
CA ALA A 86 -2.74 4.23 -4.72
C ALA A 86 -1.21 4.14 -4.65
N GLU A 87 -0.65 2.96 -4.90
CA GLU A 87 0.80 2.77 -4.97
C GLU A 87 1.44 3.61 -6.08
N LEU A 88 0.84 3.64 -7.27
CA LEU A 88 1.33 4.45 -8.38
C LEU A 88 1.35 5.94 -8.00
N VAL A 89 0.28 6.46 -7.41
CA VAL A 89 0.20 7.87 -6.99
C VAL A 89 1.30 8.21 -5.98
N CYS A 90 1.43 7.43 -4.90
CA CYS A 90 2.44 7.71 -3.89
C CYS A 90 3.87 7.53 -4.43
N ARG A 91 4.10 6.53 -5.27
CA ARG A 91 5.41 6.28 -5.89
C ARG A 91 5.81 7.45 -6.78
N GLU A 92 4.92 7.96 -7.63
CA GLU A 92 5.25 9.08 -8.50
C GLU A 92 5.40 10.40 -7.73
N ILE A 93 4.59 10.65 -6.70
CA ILE A 93 4.75 11.87 -5.88
C ILE A 93 6.05 11.83 -5.05
N SER A 94 6.41 10.69 -4.46
CA SER A 94 7.68 10.57 -3.72
C SER A 94 8.91 10.85 -4.59
N ARG A 95 8.85 10.58 -5.90
CA ARG A 95 9.92 10.95 -6.86
C ARG A 95 10.09 12.46 -7.06
N THR A 96 9.09 13.28 -6.71
CA THR A 96 9.17 14.74 -6.84
C THR A 96 10.09 15.40 -5.81
N GLY A 97 10.56 14.65 -4.82
CA GLY A 97 11.52 15.16 -3.86
C GLY A 97 10.92 15.77 -2.58
N ARG A 98 9.60 15.66 -2.39
CA ARG A 98 8.87 16.36 -1.32
C ARG A 98 8.47 15.48 -0.13
N ILE A 99 8.41 14.17 -0.32
CA ILE A 99 7.83 13.25 0.67
C ILE A 99 8.44 11.86 0.57
N GLU A 100 8.61 11.22 1.73
CA GLU A 100 8.95 9.80 1.83
C GLU A 100 7.69 8.97 1.99
N VAL A 101 7.68 7.80 1.33
CA VAL A 101 6.59 6.84 1.46
C VAL A 101 7.14 5.46 1.77
N THR A 102 6.64 4.88 2.86
CA THR A 102 6.78 3.45 3.18
C THR A 102 5.49 2.75 2.81
N CYS A 103 5.51 1.94 1.76
CA CYS A 103 4.38 1.13 1.31
C CYS A 103 4.44 -0.26 1.94
N LEU A 104 3.38 -0.64 2.65
CA LEU A 104 3.23 -1.95 3.27
C LEU A 104 2.10 -2.68 2.56
N ARG A 105 2.40 -3.75 1.82
CA ARG A 105 1.39 -4.61 1.19
C ARG A 105 0.95 -5.67 2.18
N PHE A 106 -0.26 -5.56 2.71
CA PHE A 106 -0.84 -6.52 3.63
C PHE A 106 -1.58 -7.61 2.84
N GLY A 107 -1.51 -8.85 3.30
CA GLY A 107 -2.48 -9.88 2.95
C GLY A 107 -3.79 -9.65 3.70
N ASP A 108 -4.74 -10.57 3.51
CA ASP A 108 -5.98 -10.57 4.28
C ASP A 108 -5.64 -10.72 5.77
N LEU A 109 -6.19 -9.85 6.62
CA LEU A 109 -5.89 -9.83 8.05
C LEU A 109 -6.39 -11.11 8.72
N ASP A 110 -5.51 -11.75 9.49
CA ASP A 110 -5.73 -12.99 10.24
C ASP A 110 -6.18 -14.20 9.40
N ALA A 111 -6.04 -14.13 8.07
CA ALA A 111 -6.19 -15.28 7.19
C ALA A 111 -4.97 -16.22 7.30
N ALA A 112 -5.16 -17.51 7.02
CA ALA A 112 -4.13 -18.54 7.18
C ALA A 112 -2.82 -18.26 6.40
N GLU A 113 -2.92 -17.65 5.22
CA GLU A 113 -1.79 -17.25 4.37
C GLU A 113 -1.71 -15.72 4.20
N GLY A 114 -2.25 -14.98 5.17
CA GLY A 114 -2.34 -13.52 5.14
C GLY A 114 -1.38 -12.83 6.10
N THR A 115 -1.88 -11.75 6.72
CA THR A 115 -1.14 -10.93 7.68
C THR A 115 -1.76 -11.06 9.05
N SER A 116 -1.01 -11.51 10.06
CA SER A 116 -1.51 -11.48 11.43
C SER A 116 -1.70 -10.03 11.89
N SER A 117 -2.70 -9.80 12.73
CA SER A 117 -2.92 -8.50 13.38
C SER A 117 -1.66 -8.02 14.14
N GLU A 118 -0.90 -8.94 14.72
CA GLU A 118 0.35 -8.66 15.44
C GLU A 118 1.44 -8.14 14.50
N ASP A 119 1.64 -8.79 13.34
CA ASP A 119 2.60 -8.35 12.33
C ASP A 119 2.17 -7.03 11.67
N ALA A 120 0.87 -6.86 11.40
CA ALA A 120 0.32 -5.61 10.87
C ALA A 120 0.64 -4.42 11.80
N VAL A 121 0.32 -4.55 13.09
CA VAL A 121 0.59 -3.51 14.09
C VAL A 121 2.09 -3.25 14.22
N LYS A 122 2.89 -4.32 14.28
CA LYS A 122 4.33 -4.21 14.40
C LYS A 122 4.95 -3.49 13.20
N GLU A 123 4.64 -3.89 11.96
CA GLU A 123 5.26 -3.28 10.78
C GLU A 123 4.79 -1.83 10.57
N VAL A 124 3.56 -1.48 10.94
CA VAL A 124 3.11 -0.06 10.95
C VAL A 124 3.85 0.74 12.02
N ALA A 125 3.99 0.21 13.24
CA ALA A 125 4.73 0.88 14.31
C ALA A 125 6.21 1.08 13.94
N ASP A 126 6.85 0.04 13.40
CA ASP A 126 8.22 0.08 12.89
C ASP A 126 8.36 1.14 11.78
N ALA A 127 7.40 1.20 10.84
CA ALA A 127 7.39 2.17 9.76
C ALA A 127 7.23 3.62 10.25
N ILE A 128 6.42 3.87 11.27
CA ILE A 128 6.27 5.19 11.92
C ILE A 128 7.58 5.60 12.58
N GLN A 129 8.19 4.70 13.36
CA GLN A 129 9.39 4.98 14.15
C GLN A 129 10.69 5.02 13.31
N ARG A 130 10.67 4.50 12.08
CA ARG A 130 11.83 4.51 11.18
C ARG A 130 12.38 5.93 11.03
N LYS A 131 13.68 6.09 11.29
CA LYS A 131 14.37 7.35 11.02
C LYS A 131 14.48 7.55 9.51
N SER A 132 14.06 8.73 9.04
CA SER A 132 14.26 9.15 7.66
C SER A 132 15.78 9.26 7.40
N PRO A 133 16.32 8.67 6.32
CA PRO A 133 17.65 9.04 5.87
C PRO A 133 17.63 10.54 5.52
N ASP A 134 18.73 11.28 5.75
CA ASP A 134 18.87 12.75 5.51
C ASP A 134 18.47 13.24 4.08
N ARG A 135 18.01 12.36 3.19
CA ARG A 135 17.47 12.66 1.87
C ARG A 135 15.94 12.65 1.94
N GLY A 136 15.34 13.85 1.95
CA GLY A 136 13.90 14.12 2.13
C GLY A 136 12.95 13.62 1.05
N HIS A 137 13.17 12.42 0.49
CA HIS A 137 12.24 11.68 -0.35
C HIS A 137 12.76 10.26 -0.59
N SER A 138 11.87 9.27 -0.45
CA SER A 138 12.17 7.87 -0.76
C SER A 138 10.87 7.09 -0.99
N TRP A 139 10.96 6.04 -1.80
CA TRP A 139 9.93 5.02 -1.92
C TRP A 139 10.49 3.72 -1.38
N THR A 140 9.91 3.20 -0.31
CA THR A 140 10.26 1.88 0.23
C THR A 140 9.02 1.00 0.23
N LEU A 141 9.20 -0.29 -0.06
CA LEU A 141 8.08 -1.21 -0.22
C LEU A 141 8.37 -2.56 0.44
N HIS A 142 7.40 -3.04 1.22
CA HIS A 142 7.51 -4.29 1.96
C HIS A 142 6.24 -5.13 1.77
N HIS A 143 6.42 -6.44 1.61
CA HIS A 143 5.34 -7.39 1.82
C HIS A 143 5.24 -7.65 3.31
N VAL A 144 4.03 -7.51 3.85
CA VAL A 144 3.73 -7.84 5.24
C VAL A 144 2.80 -9.05 5.18
N ALA A 145 3.38 -10.25 5.12
CA ALA A 145 2.65 -11.51 5.17
C ALA A 145 3.34 -12.41 6.20
N THR A 146 2.54 -12.99 7.08
CA THR A 146 3.01 -13.87 8.17
C THR A 146 3.35 -15.26 7.62
N ALA A 147 2.61 -15.71 6.62
CA ALA A 147 2.76 -17.02 5.99
C ALA A 147 2.44 -16.98 4.50
N GLY A 148 2.56 -18.13 3.84
CA GLY A 148 2.21 -18.28 2.43
C GLY A 148 3.27 -17.74 1.47
N ARG A 149 2.89 -17.67 0.20
CA ARG A 149 3.81 -17.42 -0.92
C ARG A 149 4.40 -16.00 -0.98
N PHE A 150 3.85 -15.07 -0.20
CA PHE A 150 4.33 -13.68 -0.10
C PHE A 150 5.21 -13.44 1.14
N ALA A 151 5.30 -14.40 2.06
CA ALA A 151 6.08 -14.26 3.30
C ALA A 151 7.59 -14.24 3.04
N GLY A 152 8.31 -13.31 3.68
CA GLY A 152 9.78 -13.26 3.68
C GLY A 152 10.45 -12.24 2.74
N GLY A 153 9.77 -11.16 2.37
CA GLY A 153 10.31 -10.13 1.46
C GLY A 153 10.66 -8.79 2.13
N ARG A 154 11.77 -8.71 2.87
CA ARG A 154 12.44 -7.41 3.11
C ARG A 154 13.47 -7.20 2.00
N GLY A 155 13.09 -6.45 0.97
CA GLY A 155 14.01 -5.88 0.00
C GLY A 155 14.71 -4.65 0.56
#